data_AF-A0A455VKD4-F1
#
_entry.id   AF-A0A455VKD4-F1
#
_cell.length_a   1.000
_cell.length_b   1.000
_cell.length_c   1.000
_cell.angle_alpha   90.00
_cell.angle_beta   90.00
_cell.angle_gamma   90.00
#
_symmetry.space_group_name_H-M   'P 1'
#
loop_
_entity.id
_entity.type
_entity.pdbx_description
1 polymer ?
#
loop_
_entity_poly.entity_id
_entity_poly.type
_entity_poly.pdbx_seq_one_letter_code
_entity_poly.pdbx_strand_id
1 'polypeptide(L)'
;MSRNISTEHAPAAIGPYVQGVDLGSMIITSGQIPVDPKTGTVADDVAAQARQSLENVKAIIAAAGLSVADIVKTTVFVKDLNDFATVNAAYEAFFSEHRSRLAPAWRSPTCRKT
;
A
#
# COMPACT_ATOMS: atom_id res chain seq x y z
N MET A 1 10.15 -19.59 10.33
CA MET A 1 9.46 -20.21 9.17
C MET A 1 8.70 -19.10 8.47
N SER A 2 8.79 -19.00 7.14
CA SER A 2 8.05 -18.00 6.38
C SER A 2 6.60 -18.43 6.21
N ARG A 3 5.64 -17.54 6.51
CA ARG A 3 4.20 -17.78 6.37
C ARG A 3 3.66 -16.93 5.23
N ASN A 4 2.94 -17.56 4.30
CA ASN A 4 2.27 -16.84 3.22
C ASN A 4 1.00 -16.17 3.76
N ILE A 5 0.77 -14.92 3.37
CA ILE A 5 -0.42 -14.14 3.68
C ILE A 5 -1.30 -14.13 2.43
N SER A 6 -2.56 -14.50 2.62
CA SER A 6 -3.61 -14.46 1.59
C SER A 6 -4.90 -13.95 2.23
N THR A 7 -5.58 -13.03 1.56
CA THR A 7 -6.84 -12.42 1.99
C THR A 7 -7.76 -12.19 0.79
N GLU A 8 -9.06 -12.38 1.01
CA GLU A 8 -10.13 -12.08 0.03
C GLU A 8 -10.41 -10.58 -0.08
N HIS A 9 -9.91 -9.80 0.89
CA HIS A 9 -10.09 -8.34 0.93
C HIS A 9 -9.02 -7.56 0.15
N ALA A 10 -8.16 -8.26 -0.59
CA ALA A 10 -7.19 -7.68 -1.51
C ALA A 10 -7.21 -8.44 -2.83
N PRO A 11 -6.77 -7.83 -3.95
CA PRO A 11 -6.74 -8.49 -5.25
C PRO A 11 -6.00 -9.82 -5.20
N ALA A 12 -6.61 -10.86 -5.75
CA ALA A 12 -6.01 -12.19 -5.78
C ALA A 12 -4.69 -12.17 -6.56
N ALA A 13 -3.72 -12.95 -6.09
CA ALA A 13 -2.48 -13.16 -6.83
C ALA A 13 -2.72 -14.10 -8.02
N ILE A 14 -3.02 -13.55 -9.20
CA ILE A 14 -3.33 -14.30 -10.44
C ILE A 14 -2.05 -14.86 -11.12
N GLY A 15 -0.86 -14.67 -10.52
CA GLY A 15 0.43 -15.13 -11.06
C GLY A 15 1.27 -15.93 -10.05
N PRO A 16 2.52 -16.29 -10.39
CA PRO A 16 3.44 -17.03 -9.50
C PRO A 16 4.03 -16.11 -8.41
N TYR A 17 3.17 -15.45 -7.65
CA TYR A 17 3.54 -14.60 -6.51
C TYR A 17 2.51 -14.73 -5.39
N VAL A 18 2.83 -14.17 -4.23
CA VAL A 18 1.98 -14.17 -3.03
C VAL A 18 1.65 -12.74 -2.63
N GLN A 19 0.47 -12.50 -2.05
CA GLN A 19 0.06 -11.14 -1.64
C GLN A 19 1.01 -10.56 -0.58
N GLY A 20 1.47 -11.40 0.35
CA GLY A 20 2.55 -11.05 1.27
C GLY A 20 3.17 -12.29 1.91
N VAL A 21 4.34 -12.11 2.51
CA VAL A 21 5.04 -13.13 3.31
C VAL A 21 5.44 -12.52 4.64
N ASP A 22 5.12 -13.26 5.69
CA ASP A 22 5.61 -13.02 7.03
C ASP A 22 6.89 -13.82 7.27
N LEU A 23 7.99 -13.12 7.56
CA LEU A 23 9.30 -13.70 7.85
C LEU A 23 9.55 -13.84 9.37
N GLY A 24 8.55 -13.53 10.20
CA GLY A 24 8.59 -13.57 11.66
C GLY A 24 8.97 -12.23 12.29
N SER A 25 9.97 -11.53 11.75
CA SER A 25 10.38 -10.19 12.22
C SER A 25 9.89 -9.05 11.32
N MET A 26 9.53 -9.35 10.08
CA MET A 26 9.10 -8.38 9.08
C MET A 26 8.14 -9.04 8.11
N ILE A 27 7.15 -8.25 7.67
CA ILE A 27 6.20 -8.65 6.64
C ILE A 27 6.54 -7.90 5.36
N ILE A 28 6.66 -8.63 4.26
CA ILE A 28 6.86 -8.07 2.94
C ILE A 28 5.60 -8.31 2.12
N THR A 29 4.95 -7.22 1.71
CA THR A 29 3.80 -7.28 0.81
C THR A 29 4.25 -7.11 -0.63
N SER A 30 3.60 -7.81 -1.55
CA SER A 30 3.75 -7.55 -2.98
C SER A 30 3.17 -6.19 -3.35
N GLY A 31 3.56 -5.66 -4.51
CA GLY A 31 3.01 -4.43 -5.05
C GLY A 31 1.50 -4.51 -5.20
N GLN A 32 0.78 -3.55 -4.62
CA GLN A 32 -0.67 -3.48 -4.71
C GLN A 32 -1.08 -2.50 -5.79
N ILE A 33 -1.93 -2.98 -6.70
CA ILE A 33 -2.52 -2.20 -7.78
C ILE A 33 -3.87 -1.61 -7.32
N PRO A 34 -4.35 -0.52 -7.96
CA PRO A 34 -5.57 0.18 -7.60
C PRO A 34 -6.84 -0.55 -8.07
N VAL A 35 -6.88 -1.88 -7.92
CA VAL A 35 -8.03 -2.72 -8.26
C VAL A 35 -8.88 -2.90 -7.03
N ASP A 36 -10.17 -2.64 -7.13
CA ASP A 36 -11.12 -3.00 -6.08
C ASP A 36 -11.33 -4.52 -6.09
N PRO A 37 -11.07 -5.24 -4.98
CA PRO A 37 -11.23 -6.69 -4.91
C PRO A 37 -12.69 -7.16 -5.08
N LYS A 38 -13.69 -6.29 -4.84
CA LYS A 38 -15.12 -6.64 -4.97
C LYS A 38 -15.62 -6.53 -6.40
N THR A 39 -15.21 -5.49 -7.11
CA THR A 39 -15.72 -5.18 -8.45
C THR A 39 -14.74 -5.55 -9.56
N GLY A 40 -13.45 -5.70 -9.24
CA GLY A 40 -12.37 -5.89 -10.21
C GLY A 40 -12.08 -4.65 -11.05
N THR A 41 -12.65 -3.50 -10.72
CA THR A 41 -12.51 -2.25 -11.49
C THR A 41 -11.42 -1.36 -10.93
N VAL A 42 -10.84 -0.53 -11.80
CA VAL A 42 -9.90 0.54 -11.43
C VAL A 42 -10.62 1.87 -11.65
N ALA A 43 -10.53 2.78 -10.69
CA ALA A 43 -11.08 4.13 -10.82
C ALA A 43 -10.29 4.96 -11.84
N ASP A 44 -10.91 5.92 -12.52
CA ASP A 44 -10.20 6.83 -13.46
C ASP A 44 -9.37 7.89 -12.74
N ASP A 45 -9.81 8.29 -11.54
CA ASP A 45 -9.14 9.31 -10.73
C ASP A 45 -7.91 8.77 -10.01
N VAL A 46 -6.78 9.48 -10.13
CA VAL A 46 -5.49 9.05 -9.58
C VAL A 46 -5.49 9.07 -8.04
N ALA A 47 -6.25 9.98 -7.41
CA ALA A 47 -6.36 10.00 -5.96
C ALA A 47 -7.14 8.76 -5.46
N ALA A 48 -8.25 8.43 -6.12
CA ALA A 48 -9.01 7.22 -5.85
C ALA A 48 -8.19 5.95 -6.08
N GLN A 49 -7.40 5.89 -7.16
CA GLN A 49 -6.47 4.80 -7.41
C GLN A 49 -5.46 4.66 -6.26
N ALA A 50 -4.79 5.76 -5.87
CA ALA A 50 -3.82 5.75 -4.79
C ALA A 50 -4.44 5.26 -3.47
N ARG A 51 -5.65 5.74 -3.14
CA ARG A 51 -6.38 5.31 -1.94
C ARG A 51 -6.72 3.82 -2.01
N GLN A 52 -7.20 3.31 -3.14
CA GLN A 52 -7.53 1.90 -3.30
C GLN A 52 -6.30 1.00 -3.12
N SER A 53 -5.16 1.36 -3.70
CA SER A 53 -3.90 0.63 -3.50
C SER A 53 -3.50 0.57 -2.03
N LEU A 54 -3.66 1.67 -1.28
CA LEU A 54 -3.35 1.72 0.16
C LEU A 54 -4.33 0.89 1.01
N GLU A 55 -5.63 0.91 0.68
CA GLU A 55 -6.61 0.03 1.34
C GLU A 55 -6.32 -1.46 1.08
N ASN A 56 -5.87 -1.81 -0.14
CA ASN A 56 -5.45 -3.17 -0.46
C ASN A 56 -4.23 -3.60 0.38
N VAL A 57 -3.23 -2.72 0.56
CA VAL A 57 -2.10 -2.98 1.47
C VAL A 57 -2.59 -3.18 2.91
N LYS A 58 -3.49 -2.32 3.37
CA LYS A 58 -4.07 -2.41 4.71
C LYS A 58 -4.81 -3.72 4.93
N ALA A 59 -5.55 -4.21 3.95
CA ALA A 59 -6.23 -5.51 4.03
C ALA A 59 -5.24 -6.67 4.22
N ILE A 60 -4.08 -6.61 3.56
CA ILE A 60 -3.05 -7.66 3.66
C ILE A 60 -2.36 -7.63 5.03
N ILE A 61 -1.96 -6.45 5.52
CA ILE A 61 -1.31 -6.35 6.84
C ILE A 61 -2.30 -6.69 7.97
N ALA A 62 -3.59 -6.35 7.82
CA ALA A 62 -4.63 -6.72 8.75
C ALA A 62 -4.84 -8.23 8.82
N ALA A 63 -4.71 -8.94 7.69
CA ALA A 63 -4.75 -10.40 7.66
C ALA A 63 -3.56 -11.05 8.41
N ALA A 64 -2.47 -10.32 8.59
CA ALA A 64 -1.35 -10.71 9.44
C ALA A 64 -1.47 -10.23 10.90
N GLY A 65 -2.57 -9.54 11.26
CA GLY A 65 -2.78 -9.00 12.61
C GLY A 65 -2.04 -7.69 12.88
N LEU A 66 -1.52 -7.02 11.86
CA LEU A 66 -0.86 -5.72 11.96
C LEU A 66 -1.79 -4.58 11.55
N SER A 67 -1.38 -3.36 11.89
CA SER A 67 -2.09 -2.12 11.54
C SER A 67 -1.25 -1.23 10.62
N VAL A 68 -1.87 -0.20 10.05
CA VAL A 68 -1.17 0.82 9.23
C VAL A 68 -0.08 1.56 10.04
N ALA A 69 -0.18 1.55 11.37
CA ALA A 69 0.83 2.14 12.25
C ALA A 69 2.14 1.32 12.32
N ASP A 70 2.08 0.04 11.96
CA ASP A 70 3.24 -0.88 11.97
C ASP A 70 4.04 -0.84 10.65
N ILE A 71 3.58 -0.06 9.67
CA ILE A 71 4.28 0.11 8.41
C ILE A 71 5.54 0.95 8.65
N VAL A 72 6.70 0.42 8.24
CA VAL A 72 8.01 1.09 8.41
C VAL A 72 8.44 1.81 7.13
N LYS A 73 8.06 1.28 5.96
CA LYS A 73 8.45 1.81 4.65
C LYS A 73 7.42 1.44 3.59
N THR A 74 7.13 2.36 2.69
CA THR A 74 6.35 2.12 1.47
C THR A 74 7.10 2.63 0.25
N THR A 75 6.95 1.96 -0.88
CA THR A 75 7.45 2.42 -2.18
C THR A 75 6.25 2.66 -3.08
N VAL A 76 6.06 3.91 -3.53
CA VAL A 76 4.96 4.30 -4.40
C VAL A 76 5.52 4.51 -5.80
N PHE A 77 4.98 3.79 -6.77
CA PHE A 77 5.31 3.96 -8.19
C PHE A 77 4.19 4.75 -8.85
N VAL A 78 4.54 5.88 -9.46
CA VAL A 78 3.61 6.75 -10.18
C VAL A 78 4.02 6.77 -11.65
N LYS A 79 3.05 6.69 -12.56
CA LYS A 79 3.30 6.70 -14.00
C LYS A 79 3.70 8.09 -14.51
N ASP A 80 3.00 9.13 -14.06
CA ASP A 80 3.28 10.52 -14.38
C ASP A 80 3.67 11.29 -13.10
N LEU A 81 4.80 11.98 -13.13
CA LEU A 81 5.26 12.80 -12.01
C LEU A 81 4.38 14.04 -11.79
N ASN A 82 3.56 14.44 -12.77
CA ASN A 82 2.60 15.53 -12.59
C ASN A 82 1.51 15.18 -11.56
N ASP A 83 1.16 13.90 -11.43
CA ASP A 83 0.15 13.43 -10.48
C ASP A 83 0.70 13.27 -9.05
N PHE A 84 1.99 13.49 -8.88
CA PHE A 84 2.68 13.29 -7.61
C PHE A 84 2.06 14.07 -6.45
N ALA A 85 1.65 15.32 -6.68
CA ALA A 85 1.01 16.14 -5.64
C ALA A 85 -0.32 15.54 -5.17
N THR A 86 -1.13 15.05 -6.11
CA THR A 86 -2.42 14.42 -5.86
C THR A 86 -2.26 13.10 -5.10
N VAL A 87 -1.31 12.26 -5.53
CA VAL A 87 -1.00 10.99 -4.86
C VAL A 87 -0.48 11.23 -3.45
N ASN A 88 0.38 12.23 -3.25
CA ASN A 88 0.92 12.55 -1.93
C ASN A 88 -0.18 13.05 -0.98
N ALA A 89 -1.13 13.87 -1.44
CA ALA A 89 -2.27 14.29 -0.63
C ALA A 89 -3.14 13.11 -0.18
N ALA A 90 -3.44 12.18 -1.09
CA ALA A 90 -4.19 10.95 -0.76
C ALA A 90 -3.42 10.06 0.23
N TYR A 91 -2.11 9.94 0.05
CA TYR A 91 -1.22 9.22 0.96
C TYR A 91 -1.21 9.83 2.36
N GLU A 92 -1.01 11.15 2.47
CA GLU A 92 -1.01 11.86 3.75
C GLU A 92 -2.33 11.73 4.50
N ALA A 93 -3.45 11.85 3.78
CA ALA A 93 -4.78 11.66 4.36
C ALA A 93 -4.94 10.25 4.92
N PHE A 94 -4.52 9.22 4.19
CA PHE A 94 -4.61 7.83 4.60
C PHE A 94 -3.79 7.53 5.86
N PHE A 95 -2.53 7.95 5.93
CA PHE A 95 -1.67 7.68 7.10
C PHE A 95 -2.08 8.51 8.33
N SER A 96 -2.60 9.72 8.12
CA SER A 96 -3.15 10.56 9.19
C SER A 96 -4.41 9.96 9.80
N GLU A 97 -5.32 9.46 8.97
CA GLU A 97 -6.56 8.79 9.39
C GLU A 97 -6.28 7.58 10.29
N HIS A 98 -5.23 6.81 9.96
CA HIS A 98 -4.86 5.61 10.70
C HIS A 98 -3.82 5.83 11.80
N ARG A 99 -3.53 7.10 12.14
CA ARG A 99 -2.62 7.51 13.23
C ARG A 99 -1.26 6.81 13.19
N SER A 100 -0.73 6.62 11.99
CA SER A 100 0.58 5.97 11.81
C SER A 100 1.73 6.90 12.21
N ARG A 101 2.83 6.33 12.71
CA ARG A 101 4.07 7.09 13.01
C ARG A 101 4.81 7.51 11.74
N LEU A 102 4.43 6.99 10.58
CA LEU A 102 4.92 7.46 9.29
C LEU A 102 4.47 8.91 9.08
N ALA A 103 5.39 9.83 9.35
CA ALA A 103 5.31 11.20 8.87
C ALA A 103 5.16 11.21 7.34
N PRO A 104 4.60 12.28 6.73
CA PRO A 104 4.50 12.43 5.28
C PRO A 104 5.79 11.97 4.59
N ALA A 105 5.65 11.18 3.52
CA ALA A 105 6.69 10.39 2.85
C ALA A 105 8.00 11.13 2.51
N TRP A 106 8.02 12.46 2.65
CA TRP A 106 9.08 13.37 2.23
C TRP A 106 9.72 14.19 3.36
N ARG A 107 9.39 13.99 4.65
CA ARG A 107 10.20 14.58 5.76
C ARG A 107 11.56 13.91 5.94
N SER A 108 11.81 12.80 5.24
CA SER A 108 13.08 12.07 5.26
C SER A 108 13.99 12.57 4.12
N PRO A 109 15.25 12.98 4.39
CA PRO A 109 16.20 13.43 3.37
C PRO A 109 16.65 12.34 2.37
N THR A 110 16.10 11.12 2.49
CA THR A 110 16.41 9.96 1.65
C THR A 110 15.62 9.90 0.35
N CYS A 111 14.52 10.63 0.22
CA CYS A 111 13.77 10.70 -1.02
C CYS A 111 14.34 11.83 -1.90
N ARG A 112 15.45 11.49 -2.56
CA ARG A 112 16.18 12.39 -3.45
C ARG A 112 15.41 12.48 -4.76
N LYS A 113 14.94 13.68 -5.12
CA LYS A 113 14.52 14.00 -6.48
C LYS A 113 15.71 13.71 -7.40
N THR A 114 15.61 12.66 -8.20
CA THR A 114 16.37 12.53 -9.45
C THR A 114 15.47 12.98 -10.58
#